data_AF-A0A351J234-F1
#
_entry.id   AF-A0A351J234-F1
#
_cell.length_a   1.000
_cell.length_b   1.000
_cell.length_c   1.000
_cell.angle_alpha   90.00
_cell.angle_beta   90.00
_cell.angle_gamma   90.00
#
_symmetry.space_group_name_H-M   'P 1'
#
loop_
_entity.id
_entity.type
_entity.pdbx_description
1 polymer ?
#
loop_
_entity_poly.entity_id
_entity_poly.type
_entity_poly.pdbx_seq_one_letter_code
_entity_poly.pdbx_strand_id
1 'polypeptide(L)'
;AGMQNIVVSDESAAKDAIAYLRRTNNGRATFLPLTTVKGRPWDDRTLKEKKGFVAMANHLVHCEDRFRDVVDYMLGRTIVANSIDNGASLAKSQQFQCRVVTLDGQLINVGGSYTGGQVFNKT
;
A
#
# COMPACT_ATOMS: atom_id res chain seq x y z
N ALA A 1 -3.59 -4.73 -4.44
CA ALA A 1 -3.67 -6.11 -3.88
C ALA A 1 -3.88 -6.17 -2.36
N GLY A 2 -3.97 -5.07 -1.60
CA GLY A 2 -4.10 -5.12 -0.13
C GLY A 2 -5.47 -4.79 0.46
N MET A 3 -6.46 -4.32 -0.33
CA MET A 3 -7.74 -3.83 0.22
C MET A 3 -8.59 -4.92 0.89
N GLN A 4 -8.37 -6.18 0.53
CA GLN A 4 -9.09 -7.33 1.11
C GLN A 4 -8.39 -7.94 2.34
N ASN A 5 -7.31 -7.31 2.80
CA ASN A 5 -6.64 -7.76 4.03
C ASN A 5 -7.53 -7.47 5.24
N ILE A 6 -7.58 -8.40 6.19
CA ILE A 6 -8.44 -8.33 7.38
C ILE A 6 -7.55 -8.01 8.59
N VAL A 7 -7.78 -6.87 9.24
CA VAL A 7 -7.07 -6.49 10.47
C VAL A 7 -7.68 -7.24 11.65
N VAL A 8 -6.84 -7.81 12.53
CA VAL A 8 -7.26 -8.58 13.71
C VAL A 8 -6.49 -8.16 14.95
N SER A 9 -7.02 -8.43 16.14
CA SER A 9 -6.41 -8.01 17.41
C SER A 9 -4.99 -8.54 17.59
N ASP A 10 -4.77 -9.82 17.30
CA ASP A 10 -3.55 -10.55 17.59
C ASP A 10 -3.42 -11.84 16.74
N GLU A 11 -2.32 -12.56 16.91
CA GLU A 11 -2.01 -13.77 16.17
C GLU A 11 -2.96 -14.94 16.49
N SER A 12 -3.56 -14.97 17.68
CA SER A 12 -4.56 -15.99 18.04
C SER A 12 -5.81 -15.79 17.19
N ALA A 13 -6.34 -14.56 17.15
CA ALA A 13 -7.48 -14.19 16.33
C ALA A 13 -7.24 -14.50 14.83
N ALA A 14 -6.02 -14.27 14.33
CA ALA A 14 -5.65 -14.64 12.96
C ALA A 14 -5.72 -16.16 12.73
N LYS A 15 -5.13 -16.96 13.63
CA LYS A 15 -5.11 -18.43 13.53
C LYS A 15 -6.52 -19.02 13.62
N ASP A 16 -7.35 -18.50 14.51
CA ASP A 16 -8.74 -18.94 14.67
C ASP A 16 -9.56 -18.66 13.40
N ALA A 17 -9.39 -17.47 12.80
CA ALA A 17 -10.05 -17.13 11.53
C ALA A 17 -9.57 -18.01 10.36
N ILE A 18 -8.26 -18.32 10.29
CA ILE A 18 -7.72 -19.24 9.29
C ILE A 18 -8.29 -20.65 9.48
N ALA A 19 -8.34 -21.15 10.72
CA ALA A 19 -8.90 -22.45 11.04
C ALA A 19 -10.38 -22.53 10.66
N TYR A 20 -11.14 -21.45 10.90
CA TYR A 20 -12.52 -21.34 10.47
C TYR A 20 -12.65 -21.44 8.94
N LEU A 21 -11.93 -20.63 8.16
CA LEU A 21 -11.98 -20.67 6.69
C LEU A 21 -11.63 -22.06 6.14
N ARG A 22 -10.66 -22.74 6.76
CA ARG A 22 -10.27 -24.11 6.39
C ARG A 22 -11.39 -25.11 6.68
N ARG A 23 -12.00 -25.06 7.87
CA ARG A 23 -13.07 -25.99 8.27
C ARG A 23 -14.32 -25.85 7.41
N THR A 24 -14.61 -24.63 6.94
CA THR A 24 -15.81 -24.34 6.14
C THR A 24 -15.57 -24.30 4.64
N ASN A 25 -14.34 -24.58 4.17
CA ASN A 25 -13.94 -24.47 2.75
C ASN A 25 -14.25 -23.10 2.11
N ASN A 26 -14.15 -22.01 2.88
CA ASN A 26 -14.52 -20.65 2.45
C ASN A 26 -13.35 -19.85 1.83
N GLY A 27 -12.40 -20.53 1.20
CA GLY A 27 -11.31 -19.89 0.46
C GLY A 27 -10.15 -19.40 1.34
N ARG A 28 -9.51 -18.31 0.91
CA ARG A 28 -8.27 -17.77 1.51
C ARG A 28 -8.39 -16.27 1.73
N ALA A 29 -7.84 -15.80 2.84
CA ALA A 29 -7.71 -14.38 3.16
C ALA A 29 -6.33 -14.10 3.79
N THR A 30 -5.93 -12.84 3.76
CA THR A 30 -4.72 -12.36 4.45
C THR A 30 -5.14 -11.59 5.70
N PHE A 31 -4.57 -11.96 6.84
CA PHE A 31 -4.85 -11.32 8.13
C PHE A 31 -3.67 -10.47 8.59
N LEU A 32 -3.95 -9.34 9.22
CA LEU A 32 -2.97 -8.36 9.69
C LEU A 32 -3.14 -8.18 11.21
N PRO A 33 -2.44 -8.98 12.04
CA PRO A 33 -2.51 -8.81 13.50
C PRO A 33 -1.86 -7.51 13.95
N LEU A 34 -2.57 -6.73 14.80
CA LEU A 34 -2.06 -5.47 15.33
C LEU A 34 -0.80 -5.63 16.19
N THR A 35 -0.64 -6.79 16.82
CA THR A 35 0.51 -7.14 17.67
C THR A 35 1.81 -7.34 16.87
N THR A 36 1.73 -7.79 15.61
CA THR A 36 2.92 -8.23 14.84
C THR A 36 3.15 -7.48 13.55
N VAL A 37 2.11 -6.95 12.90
CA VAL A 37 2.29 -6.11 11.71
C VAL A 37 2.99 -4.83 12.13
N LYS A 38 4.17 -4.60 11.56
CA LYS A 38 4.95 -3.39 11.76
C LYS A 38 5.23 -2.70 10.45
N GLY A 39 4.86 -1.43 10.39
CA GLY A 39 5.24 -0.57 9.31
C GLY A 39 6.72 -0.21 9.41
N ARG A 40 7.42 -0.21 8.28
CA ARG A 40 8.74 0.42 8.18
C ARG A 40 8.64 1.50 7.12
N PRO A 41 7.98 2.63 7.45
CA PRO A 41 7.80 3.71 6.50
C PRO A 41 9.17 4.22 6.07
N TRP A 42 9.26 4.59 4.82
CA TRP A 42 10.48 5.11 4.23
C TRP A 42 10.29 6.60 3.97
N ASP A 43 11.18 7.42 4.52
CA ASP A 43 11.16 8.87 4.35
C ASP A 43 12.46 9.30 3.68
N ASP A 44 12.41 9.41 2.35
CA ASP A 44 13.46 10.06 1.58
C ASP A 44 13.09 11.54 1.39
N ARG A 45 13.76 12.40 2.17
CA ARG A 45 13.54 13.85 2.14
C ARG A 45 13.82 14.46 0.76
N THR A 46 14.66 13.83 -0.06
CA THR A 46 14.99 14.33 -1.40
C THR A 46 13.80 14.25 -2.37
N LEU A 47 12.80 13.41 -2.07
CA LEU A 47 11.59 13.28 -2.89
C LEU A 47 10.77 14.57 -2.94
N LYS A 48 10.78 15.37 -1.86
CA LYS A 48 9.99 16.61 -1.78
C LYS A 48 10.36 17.64 -2.84
N GLU A 49 11.59 17.60 -3.32
CA GLU A 49 12.11 18.51 -4.35
C GLU A 49 11.94 17.96 -5.78
N LYS A 50 11.52 16.69 -5.91
CA LYS A 50 11.35 16.05 -7.22
C LYS A 50 10.04 16.51 -7.86
N LYS A 51 10.13 16.84 -9.15
CA LYS A 51 8.98 17.24 -9.97
C LYS A 51 7.88 16.18 -9.90
N GLY A 52 6.67 16.64 -9.59
CA GLY A 52 5.46 15.82 -9.58
C GLY A 52 5.30 14.91 -8.38
N PHE A 53 6.22 14.94 -7.39
CA PHE A 53 5.98 14.33 -6.09
C PHE A 53 4.82 15.06 -5.38
N VAL A 54 3.87 14.30 -4.86
CA VAL A 54 2.73 14.83 -4.09
C VAL A 54 2.93 14.53 -2.61
N ALA A 55 3.05 13.26 -2.24
CA ALA A 55 3.26 12.83 -0.86
C ALA A 55 3.68 11.34 -0.80
N MET A 56 4.08 10.89 0.39
CA MET A 56 4.03 9.47 0.72
C MET A 56 2.58 9.08 1.03
N ALA A 57 2.11 7.96 0.48
CA ALA A 57 0.69 7.58 0.55
C ALA A 57 0.20 7.33 1.98
N ASN A 58 1.06 6.79 2.85
CA ASN A 58 0.74 6.59 4.27
C ASN A 58 0.45 7.90 5.01
N HIS A 59 1.00 9.03 4.57
CA HIS A 59 0.74 10.35 5.19
C HIS A 59 -0.61 10.95 4.79
N LEU A 60 -1.24 10.44 3.72
CA LEU A 60 -2.55 10.90 3.25
C LEU A 60 -3.72 10.14 3.89
N VAL A 61 -3.43 9.11 4.71
CA VAL A 61 -4.45 8.28 5.35
C VAL A 61 -4.63 8.68 6.81
N HIS A 62 -5.87 8.97 7.18
CA HIS A 62 -6.30 9.18 8.57
C HIS A 62 -6.86 7.87 9.15
N CYS A 63 -6.38 7.50 10.34
CA CYS A 63 -6.84 6.34 11.09
C CYS A 63 -6.62 6.55 12.59
N GLU A 64 -7.23 5.70 13.42
CA GLU A 64 -6.86 5.62 14.83
C GLU A 64 -5.40 5.15 14.99
N ASP A 65 -4.72 5.59 16.05
CA ASP A 65 -3.29 5.31 16.28
C ASP A 65 -2.97 3.81 16.32
N ARG A 66 -3.89 3.00 16.86
CA ARG A 66 -3.75 1.53 16.89
C ARG A 66 -3.61 0.90 15.50
N PHE A 67 -4.01 1.58 14.43
CA PHE A 67 -3.89 1.11 13.05
C PHE A 67 -2.72 1.72 12.29
N ARG A 68 -1.94 2.63 12.90
CA ARG A 68 -0.85 3.36 12.25
C ARG A 68 0.18 2.41 11.62
N ASP A 69 0.58 1.39 12.36
CA ASP A 69 1.50 0.35 11.89
C ASP A 69 0.98 -0.41 10.66
N VAL A 70 -0.33 -0.67 10.60
CA VAL A 70 -0.96 -1.33 9.44
C VAL A 70 -0.93 -0.41 8.22
N VAL A 71 -1.26 0.87 8.40
CA VAL A 71 -1.20 1.87 7.32
C VAL A 71 0.23 2.01 6.79
N ASP A 72 1.21 2.09 7.68
CA ASP A 72 2.63 2.19 7.32
C ASP A 72 3.16 0.92 6.67
N TYR A 73 2.70 -0.26 7.10
CA TYR A 73 3.01 -1.52 6.43
C TYR A 73 2.47 -1.56 5.00
N MET A 74 1.22 -1.11 4.80
CA MET A 74 0.57 -1.19 3.49
C MET A 74 1.04 -0.10 2.51
N LEU A 75 1.31 1.11 3.00
CA LEU A 75 1.47 2.32 2.18
C LEU A 75 2.78 3.07 2.43
N GLY A 76 3.57 2.70 3.45
CA GLY A 76 4.79 3.41 3.84
C GLY A 76 5.93 3.37 2.82
N ARG A 77 5.78 2.61 1.72
CA ARG A 77 6.69 2.58 0.56
C ARG A 77 5.99 2.91 -0.76
N THR A 78 4.90 3.67 -0.68
CA THR A 78 4.15 4.13 -1.86
C THR A 78 4.25 5.63 -1.99
N ILE A 79 4.77 6.10 -3.12
CA ILE A 79 4.81 7.51 -3.50
C ILE A 79 3.53 7.84 -4.26
N VAL A 80 2.95 9.00 -3.99
CA VAL A 80 1.90 9.59 -4.81
C VAL A 80 2.51 10.64 -5.73
N ALA A 81 2.22 10.54 -7.03
CA ALA A 81 2.68 11.45 -8.06
C ALA A 81 1.50 12.10 -8.81
N ASN A 82 1.72 13.25 -9.44
CA ASN A 82 0.64 13.94 -10.16
C ASN A 82 0.33 13.40 -11.57
N SER A 83 1.27 12.71 -12.22
CA SER A 83 1.11 12.10 -13.54
C SER A 83 2.04 10.90 -13.73
N ILE A 84 1.78 10.08 -14.76
CA ILE A 84 2.57 8.88 -15.01
C ILE A 84 4.00 9.18 -15.46
N ASP A 85 4.23 10.25 -16.22
CA ASP A 85 5.57 10.64 -16.68
C ASP A 85 6.47 11.08 -15.52
N ASN A 86 5.92 11.90 -14.62
CA ASN A 86 6.61 12.28 -13.40
C ASN A 86 6.78 11.08 -12.47
N GLY A 87 5.76 10.22 -12.37
CA GLY A 87 5.81 8.97 -11.61
C GLY A 87 6.92 8.02 -12.09
N ALA A 88 7.11 7.88 -13.40
CA ALA A 88 8.18 7.07 -14.00
C ALA A 88 9.57 7.62 -13.67
N SER A 89 9.72 8.95 -13.70
CA SER A 89 10.96 9.63 -13.33
C SER A 89 11.29 9.43 -11.84
N LEU A 90 10.29 9.54 -10.96
CA LEU A 90 10.42 9.25 -9.53
C LEU A 90 10.82 7.80 -9.29
N ALA A 91 10.10 6.84 -9.89
CA ALA A 91 10.38 5.42 -9.76
C ALA A 91 11.81 5.07 -10.20
N LYS A 92 12.26 5.62 -11.34
CA LYS A 92 13.63 5.43 -11.83
C LYS A 92 14.68 6.02 -10.88
N SER A 93 14.44 7.20 -10.32
CA SER A 93 15.34 7.81 -9.33
C SER A 93 15.50 6.97 -8.07
N GLN A 94 14.48 6.18 -7.76
CA GLN A 94 14.42 5.27 -6.61
C GLN A 94 14.73 3.81 -7.01
N GLN A 95 15.32 3.61 -8.19
CA GLN A 95 15.71 2.30 -8.72
C GLN A 95 14.57 1.27 -8.69
N PHE A 96 13.32 1.72 -8.85
CA PHE A 96 12.11 0.89 -8.79
C PHE A 96 11.96 0.08 -7.49
N GLN A 97 12.49 0.58 -6.36
CA GLN A 97 12.37 -0.05 -5.05
C GLN A 97 11.12 0.38 -4.27
N CYS A 98 10.36 1.33 -4.80
CA CYS A 98 9.10 1.80 -4.24
C CYS A 98 7.96 1.69 -5.26
N ARG A 99 6.74 1.60 -4.75
CA ARG A 99 5.54 1.76 -5.57
C ARG A 99 5.30 3.24 -5.83
N VAL A 100 4.84 3.59 -7.03
CA VAL A 100 4.38 4.95 -7.36
C VAL A 100 2.97 4.88 -7.90
N VAL A 101 2.05 5.65 -7.34
CA VAL A 101 0.66 5.77 -7.82
C VAL A 101 0.41 7.21 -8.23
N THR A 102 -0.34 7.42 -9.31
CA THR A 102 -0.68 8.75 -9.82
C THR A 102 -2.05 9.20 -9.32
N LEU A 103 -2.33 10.51 -9.37
CA LEU A 103 -3.63 11.07 -8.96
C LEU A 103 -4.81 10.53 -9.79
N ASP A 104 -4.57 10.14 -11.04
CA ASP A 104 -5.54 9.50 -11.94
C ASP A 104 -5.55 7.96 -11.84
N GLY A 105 -4.85 7.39 -10.86
CA GLY A 105 -4.96 5.97 -10.49
C GLY A 105 -4.06 5.01 -11.27
N GLN A 106 -3.10 5.52 -12.04
CA GLN A 106 -2.08 4.67 -12.66
C GLN A 106 -1.01 4.27 -11.64
N LEU A 107 -0.33 3.16 -11.90
CA LEU A 107 0.53 2.50 -10.93
C LEU A 107 1.83 2.01 -11.57
N ILE A 108 2.94 2.28 -10.90
CA ILE A 108 4.25 1.68 -11.15
C ILE A 108 4.60 0.85 -9.92
N ASN A 109 4.79 -0.45 -10.10
CA ASN A 109 5.12 -1.35 -9.01
C ASN A 109 6.64 -1.42 -8.79
N VAL A 110 6.99 -1.95 -7.62
CA VAL A 110 8.36 -2.42 -7.34
C VAL A 110 8.78 -3.39 -8.44
N GLY A 111 10.01 -3.27 -8.92
CA GLY A 111 10.51 -4.05 -10.06
C GLY A 111 10.12 -3.50 -11.43
N GLY A 112 9.40 -2.38 -11.49
CA GLY A 112 9.23 -1.58 -12.71
C GLY A 112 8.06 -1.96 -13.61
N SER A 113 7.15 -2.83 -13.17
CA SER A 113 5.91 -3.11 -13.93
C SER A 113 4.89 -1.98 -13.80
N TYR A 114 4.17 -1.71 -14.89
CA TYR A 114 3.16 -0.64 -14.97
C TYR A 114 1.75 -1.26 -14.99
N THR A 115 0.81 -0.58 -14.36
CA THR A 115 -0.61 -0.91 -14.39
C THR A 115 -1.38 0.39 -14.59
N GLY A 116 -2.27 0.44 -15.59
CA GLY A 116 -3.00 1.64 -15.95
C GLY A 116 -4.00 1.37 -17.06
N GLY A 117 -4.66 2.43 -17.52
CA GLY A 117 -5.81 2.37 -18.42
C GLY A 117 -6.98 3.18 -17.88
N GLN A 118 -8.06 3.29 -18.65
CA GLN A 118 -9.23 4.03 -18.21
C GLN A 118 -9.93 3.30 -17.06
N VAL A 119 -10.06 3.99 -15.92
CA VAL A 119 -10.91 3.56 -14.82
C VAL A 119 -12.36 3.80 -15.25
N PHE A 120 -13.05 2.76 -15.69
CA PHE A 120 -14.50 2.84 -15.86
C PHE A 120 -15.14 2.89 -14.47
N ASN A 121 -15.49 4.08 -13.99
CA ASN A 121 -16.45 4.21 -12.91
C ASN A 121 -17.82 3.76 -13.45
N LYS A 122 -18.18 2.49 -13.24
CA LYS A 122 -19.59 2.13 -13.20
C LYS A 122 -20.18 2.83 -11.98
N THR A 123 -20.96 3.88 -12.27
CA THR A 123 -21.88 4.50 -11.30
C THR A 123 -22.94 3.48 -10.91
#